data_AF-A0A538HE54-F1
#
_entry.id   AF-A0A538HE54-F1
#
_cell.length_a   1.000
_cell.length_b   1.000
_cell.length_c   1.000
_cell.angle_alpha   90.00
_cell.angle_beta   90.00
_cell.angle_gamma   90.00
#
_symmetry.space_group_name_H-M   'P 1'
#
loop_
_entity.id
_entity.type
_entity.pdbx_description
1 polymer ?
#
loop_
_entity_poly.entity_id
_entity_poly.type
_entity_poly.pdbx_seq_one_letter_code
_entity_poly.pdbx_strand_id
1 'polypeptide(L)' 'MKVWIDQDLCTGDGLCEEICPDVFTLLDDGLAYVKEGSKVLSDPGGLEDAVVESAEECPGECIFIEVE' A
#
# COMPACT_ATOMS: atom_id res chain seq x y z
N MET A 1 -12.61 -1.49 6.58
CA MET A 1 -11.68 -1.96 5.53
C MET A 1 -10.28 -1.87 6.11
N LYS A 2 -9.46 -2.90 5.91
CA LYS A 2 -8.03 -2.89 6.23
C LYS A 2 -7.24 -3.13 4.95
N VAL A 3 -6.10 -2.47 4.78
CA VAL A 3 -5.18 -2.70 3.66
C VAL A 3 -3.77 -2.94 4.15
N TRP A 4 -3.03 -3.84 3.53
CA TRP A 4 -1.63 -4.09 3.84
C TRP A 4 -0.83 -4.46 2.60
N ILE A 5 0.49 -4.35 2.73
CA ILE A 5 1.45 -4.74 1.70
C ILE A 5 2.25 -5.94 2.19
N ASP A 6 2.23 -7.03 1.42
CA ASP A 6 3.15 -8.15 1.61
C ASP A 6 4.55 -7.76 1.12
N GLN A 7 5.47 -7.67 2.08
CA GLN A 7 6.83 -7.21 1.86
C GLN A 7 7.69 -8.23 1.10
N ASP A 8 7.32 -9.51 1.12
CA ASP A 8 8.04 -10.56 0.37
C ASP A 8 7.68 -10.52 -1.12
N LEU A 9 6.52 -9.97 -1.48
CA LEU A 9 6.03 -9.84 -2.85
C LEU A 9 6.27 -8.44 -3.44
N CYS A 10 6.48 -7.43 -2.60
CA CYS A 10 6.70 -6.06 -3.06
C CYS A 10 7.99 -5.96 -3.88
N THR A 11 7.89 -5.39 -5.08
CA THR A 11 9.01 -5.19 -6.00
C THR A 11 9.61 -3.79 -5.97
N GLY A 12 9.04 -2.88 -5.16
CA GLY A 12 9.54 -1.52 -5.01
C GLY A 12 9.20 -0.57 -6.17
N ASP A 13 8.15 -0.88 -6.93
CA ASP A 13 7.79 -0.13 -8.15
C ASP A 13 7.27 1.30 -7.88
N GLY A 14 6.59 1.51 -6.74
CA GLY A 14 6.18 2.85 -6.28
C GLY A 14 4.82 3.34 -6.78
N LEU A 15 4.17 2.65 -7.73
CA LEU A 15 2.85 3.07 -8.25
C LEU A 15 1.77 3.29 -7.19
N CYS A 16 1.77 2.49 -6.12
CA CYS A 16 0.81 2.66 -5.02
C CYS A 16 0.94 4.02 -4.31
N GLU A 17 2.16 4.55 -4.14
CA GLU A 17 2.38 5.88 -3.59
C GLU A 17 1.95 6.97 -4.59
N GLU A 18 2.09 6.75 -5.89
CA GLU A 18 1.63 7.69 -6.91
C GLU A 18 0.10 7.75 -7.00
N ILE A 19 -0.57 6.60 -6.92
CA ILE A 19 -2.03 6.47 -7.04
C ILE A 19 -2.73 6.91 -5.75
N CYS A 20 -2.23 6.48 -4.58
CA CYS A 20 -2.85 6.76 -3.30
C CYS A 20 -1.80 7.21 -2.26
N PRO A 21 -1.22 8.43 -2.43
CA PRO A 21 -0.16 8.97 -1.58
C PRO A 21 -0.61 9.26 -0.15
N ASP A 22 -1.89 9.24 0.16
CA ASP A 22 -2.38 9.42 1.53
C ASP A 22 -2.33 8.11 2.34
N VAL A 23 -2.36 6.96 1.65
CA VAL A 23 -2.36 5.62 2.25
C VAL A 23 -1.04 4.90 2.08
N PHE A 24 -0.27 5.16 1.01
CA PHE A 24 0.98 4.45 0.75
C PHE A 24 2.20 5.38 0.79
N THR A 25 3.36 4.77 1.05
CA THR A 25 4.64 5.43 0.86
C THR A 25 5.74 4.43 0.52
N LEU A 26 6.66 4.81 -0.35
CA LEU A 26 7.86 4.02 -0.65
C LEU A 26 9.01 4.51 0.23
N LEU A 27 9.63 3.61 0.98
CA LEU A 27 10.76 3.94 1.84
C LEU A 27 12.10 3.62 1.18
N ASP A 28 13.18 4.08 1.83
CA ASP A 28 14.57 3.95 1.33
C ASP A 28 15.08 2.49 1.27
N ASP A 29 14.36 1.54 1.85
CA ASP A 29 14.63 0.10 1.72
C ASP A 29 14.10 -0.50 0.41
N GLY A 30 13.43 0.32 -0.41
CA GLY A 30 12.86 -0.10 -1.69
C GLY A 30 11.53 -0.83 -1.54
N LEU A 31 10.88 -0.75 -0.38
CA LEU A 31 9.59 -1.39 -0.13
C LEU A 31 8.50 -0.36 0.14
N ALA A 32 7.28 -0.71 -0.27
CA ALA A 32 6.12 0.12 -0.05
C ALA A 32 5.43 -0.26 1.27
N TYR A 33 4.93 0.76 1.97
CA TYR A 33 4.25 0.64 3.24
C TYR A 33 2.94 1.39 3.24
N VAL A 34 2.04 0.93 4.09
CA VAL A 34 0.84 1.67 4.45
C VAL A 34 1.21 2.80 5.42
N LYS A 35 0.50 3.92 5.39
CA LYS A 35 0.61 5.00 6.37
C LYS A 35 -0.75 5.57 6.74
N GLU A 36 -0.78 6.21 7.90
CA GLU A 36 -1.88 7.05 8.36
C GLU A 36 -1.30 8.42 8.74
N GLY A 37 -1.52 9.41 7.88
CA GLY A 37 -0.87 10.72 7.98
C GLY A 37 0.65 10.61 7.83
N SER A 38 1.39 10.93 8.90
CA SER A 38 2.87 10.84 8.92
C SER A 38 3.39 9.54 9.53
N LYS A 39 2.51 8.66 9.99
CA LYS A 39 2.89 7.42 10.65
C LYS A 39 2.83 6.27 9.65
N VAL A 40 3.98 5.64 9.41
CA VAL A 40 4.06 4.39 8.65
C VAL A 40 3.52 3.25 9.52
N LEU A 41 2.64 2.44 8.94
CA LEU A 41 2.00 1.29 9.55
C LEU A 41 2.62 0.00 8.98
N SER A 42 3.04 -0.88 9.87
CA SER A 42 3.56 -2.22 9.54
C SER A 42 2.47 -3.30 9.62
N ASP A 43 1.24 -2.91 9.93
CA ASP A 43 0.07 -3.77 10.18
C ASP A 43 -1.12 -3.19 9.35
N PRO A 44 -2.12 -3.99 8.94
CA PRO A 44 -3.13 -3.53 7.98
C PRO A 44 -3.95 -2.31 8.41
N GLY A 45 -4.13 -1.33 7.52
CA GLY A 45 -5.08 -0.21 7.68
C GLY A 45 -5.17 0.73 6.46
N GLY A 46 -6.36 1.26 6.17
CA GLY A 46 -6.59 2.27 5.10
C GLY A 46 -7.94 2.06 4.39
N LEU A 47 -8.59 3.16 4.00
CA LEU A 47 -9.98 3.18 3.52
C LEU A 47 -10.13 4.28 2.47
N GLU A 48 -10.06 3.94 1.18
CA GLU A 48 -10.24 4.89 0.07
C GLU A 48 -10.47 4.15 -1.26
N ASP A 49 -11.21 4.76 -2.21
CA ASP A 49 -11.44 4.17 -3.53
C ASP A 49 -10.12 3.98 -4.32
N ALA A 50 -9.15 4.88 -4.10
CA ALA A 50 -7.80 4.82 -4.69
C ALA A 50 -6.95 3.63 -4.18
N VAL A 51 -7.33 3.01 -3.06
CA VAL A 51 -6.67 1.81 -2.53
C VAL A 51 -6.95 0.59 -3.41
N VAL A 52 -8.16 0.51 -3.97
CA VAL A 52 -8.53 -0.58 -4.89
C VAL A 52 -7.77 -0.45 -6.20
N GLU A 53 -7.71 0.76 -6.77
CA GLU A 53 -6.93 1.04 -7.99
C GLU A 53 -5.44 0.72 -7.79
N SER A 54 -4.88 1.13 -6.64
CA SER A 54 -3.49 0.79 -6.30
C SER A 54 -3.25 -0.72 -6.27
N ALA A 55 -4.20 -1.50 -5.76
CA ALA A 55 -4.09 -2.96 -5.70
C ALA A 55 -4.19 -3.62 -7.07
N GLU A 56 -5.04 -3.10 -7.97
CA GLU A 56 -5.18 -3.59 -9.36
C GLU A 56 -3.95 -3.29 -10.23
N GLU A 57 -3.33 -2.12 -10.03
CA GLU A 57 -2.17 -1.69 -10.81
C GLU A 57 -0.82 -2.15 -10.23
N CYS A 58 -0.81 -2.75 -9.03
CA CYS A 58 0.42 -3.21 -8.39
C CYS A 58 1.06 -4.39 -9.15
N PRO A 59 2.27 -4.24 -9.73
CA PRO A 59 2.89 -5.32 -10.51
C PRO A 59 3.25 -6.57 -9.68
N GLY A 60 3.47 -6.38 -8.37
CA GLY A 60 3.77 -7.46 -7.43
C GLY A 60 2.53 -8.15 -6.87
N GLU A 61 1.32 -7.66 -7.19
CA GLU A 61 0.04 -8.13 -6.62
C GLU A 61 0.10 -8.25 -5.08
N CYS A 62 0.86 -7.35 -4.44
CA CYS A 62 1.24 -7.46 -3.04
C CYS A 62 0.35 -6.65 -2.09
N ILE A 63 -0.71 -6.00 -2.60
CA ILE A 63 -1.62 -5.16 -1.84
C ILE A 63 -2.90 -5.95 -1.56
N PHE A 64 -3.23 -6.12 -0.29
CA PHE A 64 -4.37 -6.92 0.16
C PHE A 64 -5.38 -6.05 0.88
N ILE A 65 -6.67 -6.32 0.63
CA ILE A 65 -7.78 -5.55 1.18
C ILE A 65 -8.76 -6.50 1.88
N GLU A 66 -9.07 -6.21 3.14
CA GLU A 66 -10.11 -6.90 3.92
C GLU A 66 -11.30 -5.96 4.12
N VAL A 67 -12.46 -6.36 3.58
CA VAL A 67 -13.76 -5.71 3.78
C VAL A 67 -14.58 -6.56 4.75
N GLU A 68 -14.87 -6.01 5.93
CA GLU A 68 -15.90 -6.53 6.84
C GLU A 68 -17.29 -6.04 6.42
#